data_AF-A0A1R2ARG5-F1
#
_entry.id   AF-A0A1R2ARG5-F1
#
_cell.length_a   1.000
_cell.length_b   1.000
_cell.length_c   1.000
_cell.angle_alpha   90.00
_cell.angle_beta   90.00
_cell.angle_gamma   90.00
#
_symmetry.space_group_name_H-M   'P 1'
#
loop_
_entity.id
_entity.type
_entity.pdbx_description
1 polymer ?
#
loop_
_entity_poly.entity_id
_entity_poly.type
_entity_poly.pdbx_seq_one_letter_code
_entity_poly.pdbx_strand_id
1 'polypeptide(L)'
;MDQDRDFKQSYLTQEIIEKNFSPEAFIKYCESIKSGEVDDYTFNELKEIVKKFQELSLPKVPEEAKSPEISVPESCIEPPVQKRPSIDKHIEALPHKTESSAYSIQAIKMQDNDLSLEEIITITLGQVEEVSGGVLSSAKYFYPISTEPFGWAVKRQPDDFVWLRNILLINFPGVYLPPTPPKRYKSINDPENKQRYFLERFINCIVRNPLLRRSSFLQAFLNEDDPKAFMNVKKKANKEKKINKIEEFWTLDGSVICDPYNDEGEKVSMCEYMNVVESVKKKIKKQSEDVIEALKGISNLVMDIAKSYETLENIQSFIPEITGFKPLYSSMRTSFSSWALHELESADLIKGYFNLFLKYGYHEISPLKEIFRERDQRNDSYQKALARLVQKKEKLWLAGDVNKWGLTNEDLWNVSVLKSDKALSQSKMCKKESIELEKLKDDFAYMNFQSRSEIRRFLLDNQLIENLHFTEFAKSMCSHTTKIHVCWGELIANLSRIRCENIPSRSYISKVPKNF
;
A
#
# COMPACT_ATOMS: atom_id res chain seq x y z
N MET A 1 46.17 6.44 20.27
CA MET A 1 45.77 6.81 18.90
C MET A 1 44.48 6.11 18.52
N ASP A 2 44.35 4.80 18.74
CA ASP A 2 43.13 4.04 18.37
C ASP A 2 41.82 4.53 19.02
N GLN A 3 41.83 4.96 20.28
CA GLN A 3 40.63 5.50 20.95
C GLN A 3 40.09 6.80 20.33
N ASP A 4 40.94 7.64 19.71
CA ASP A 4 40.52 8.90 19.07
C ASP A 4 39.86 8.62 17.71
N ARG A 5 40.34 7.60 17.01
CA ARG A 5 39.77 7.15 15.73
C ARG A 5 38.40 6.50 15.90
N ASP A 6 38.25 5.63 16.89
CA ASP A 6 36.95 4.99 17.19
C ASP A 6 35.88 6.02 17.56
N PHE A 7 36.27 7.06 18.31
CA PHE A 7 35.37 8.15 18.69
C PHE A 7 34.92 8.99 17.49
N LYS A 8 35.83 9.31 16.57
CA LYS A 8 35.51 10.00 15.30
C LYS A 8 34.63 9.15 14.39
N GLN A 9 34.89 7.85 14.29
CA GLN A 9 34.07 6.93 13.48
C GLN A 9 32.66 6.80 14.04
N SER A 10 32.52 6.62 15.35
CA SER A 10 31.20 6.58 16.00
C SER A 10 30.40 7.87 15.81
N TYR A 11 31.07 9.03 15.86
CA TYR A 11 30.45 10.32 15.58
C TYR A 11 29.97 10.43 14.13
N LEU A 12 30.76 9.98 13.15
CA LEU A 12 30.36 10.00 11.74
C LEU A 12 29.22 9.03 11.43
N THR A 13 29.19 7.86 12.06
CA THR A 13 28.06 6.93 11.95
C THR A 13 26.77 7.59 12.44
N GLN A 14 26.80 8.27 13.58
CA GLN A 14 25.63 8.95 14.13
C GLN A 14 25.18 10.16 13.28
N GLU A 15 26.12 10.96 12.78
CA GLU A 15 25.78 12.24 12.15
C GLU A 15 25.60 12.19 10.63
N ILE A 16 26.17 11.20 9.95
CA ILE A 16 26.07 11.04 8.50
C ILE A 16 25.16 9.85 8.18
N ILE A 17 25.46 8.67 8.73
CA ILE A 17 24.75 7.43 8.36
C ILE A 17 23.35 7.39 8.97
N GLU A 18 23.21 7.54 10.30
CA GLU A 18 21.91 7.48 10.98
C GLU A 18 20.97 8.62 10.60
N LYS A 19 21.52 9.76 10.14
CA LYS A 19 20.76 10.91 9.61
C LYS A 19 20.48 10.83 8.10
N ASN A 20 20.73 9.69 7.46
CA ASN A 20 20.48 9.42 6.04
C ASN A 20 21.22 10.33 5.05
N PHE A 21 22.39 10.87 5.41
CA PHE A 21 23.28 11.53 4.45
C PHE A 21 24.18 10.50 3.77
N SER A 22 24.51 10.71 2.48
CA SER A 22 25.39 9.79 1.74
C SER A 22 26.83 9.84 2.27
N PRO A 23 27.40 8.72 2.74
CA PRO A 23 28.79 8.65 3.17
C PRO A 23 29.76 8.95 2.02
N GLU A 24 29.44 8.52 0.80
CA GLU A 24 30.27 8.77 -0.39
C GLU A 24 30.30 10.26 -0.76
N ALA A 25 29.17 10.96 -0.61
CA ALA A 25 29.09 12.40 -0.81
C ALA A 25 29.86 13.17 0.27
N PHE A 26 29.80 12.69 1.52
CA PHE A 26 30.55 13.27 2.63
C PHE A 26 32.07 13.09 2.46
N ILE A 27 32.53 11.90 2.05
CA ILE A 27 33.95 11.63 1.78
C ILE A 27 34.47 12.55 0.66
N LYS A 28 33.74 12.66 -0.45
CA LYS A 28 34.09 13.61 -1.54
C LYS A 28 34.13 15.06 -1.07
N TYR A 29 33.25 15.44 -0.15
CA TYR A 29 33.27 16.77 0.44
C TYR A 29 34.51 16.99 1.32
N CYS A 30 34.91 16.00 2.12
CA CYS A 30 36.14 16.04 2.91
C CYS A 30 37.38 16.13 2.02
N GLU A 31 37.46 15.34 0.94
CA GLU A 31 38.53 15.41 -0.07
C GLU A 31 38.66 16.80 -0.71
N SER A 32 37.56 17.53 -0.88
CA SER A 32 37.57 18.90 -1.42
C SER A 32 38.14 19.95 -0.44
N ILE A 33 38.19 19.63 0.85
CA ILE A 33 38.66 20.52 1.91
C ILE A 33 40.10 20.20 2.30
N LYS A 34 40.40 18.91 2.55
CA LYS A 34 41.71 18.48 3.05
C LYS A 34 42.06 17.05 2.63
N SER A 35 41.35 16.03 3.13
CA SER A 35 41.56 14.62 2.74
C SER A 35 40.31 13.78 3.00
N GLY A 36 40.23 12.59 2.41
CA GLY A 36 39.16 11.62 2.69
C GLY A 36 39.38 10.79 3.95
N GLU A 37 40.52 10.94 4.64
CA GLU A 37 40.89 10.13 5.80
C GLU A 37 40.51 10.80 7.12
N VAL A 38 39.81 10.06 7.99
CA VAL A 38 39.30 10.55 9.27
C VAL A 38 40.41 10.96 10.25
N ASP A 39 41.60 10.36 10.10
CA ASP A 39 42.75 10.60 10.98
C ASP A 39 43.40 11.98 10.76
N ASP A 40 43.15 12.61 9.60
CA ASP A 40 43.71 13.92 9.23
C ASP A 40 42.96 15.12 9.86
N TYR A 41 41.86 14.84 10.56
CA TYR A 41 41.02 15.84 11.21
C TYR A 41 41.11 15.75 12.72
N THR A 42 41.23 16.87 13.40
CA THR A 42 40.91 16.92 14.83
C THR A 42 39.39 16.74 15.01
N PHE A 43 38.96 16.26 16.19
CA PHE A 43 37.53 16.03 16.43
C PHE A 43 36.68 17.31 16.29
N ASN A 44 37.23 18.47 16.64
CA ASN A 44 36.55 19.76 16.49
C ASN A 44 36.44 20.19 15.02
N GLU A 45 37.48 19.97 14.21
CA GLU A 45 37.41 20.22 12.76
C GLU A 45 36.39 19.29 12.10
N LEU A 46 36.33 18.02 12.51
CA LEU A 46 35.38 17.06 11.99
C LEU A 46 33.92 17.47 12.27
N LYS A 47 33.64 17.99 13.47
CA LYS A 47 32.31 18.55 13.82
C LYS A 47 31.90 19.70 12.92
N GLU A 48 32.81 20.64 12.67
CA GLU A 48 32.54 21.79 11.81
C GLU A 48 32.31 21.38 10.35
N ILE A 49 33.05 20.40 9.86
CA ILE A 49 32.92 19.88 8.49
C ILE A 49 31.59 19.13 8.31
N VAL A 50 31.23 18.27 9.28
CA VAL A 50 29.93 17.57 9.29
C VAL A 50 28.78 18.57 9.27
N LYS A 51 28.84 19.61 10.11
CA LYS A 51 27.80 20.65 10.15
C LYS A 51 27.65 21.38 8.82
N LYS A 52 28.77 21.83 8.21
CA LYS A 52 28.74 22.51 6.90
C LYS A 52 28.21 21.62 5.79
N PHE A 53 28.57 20.34 5.81
CA PHE A 53 28.08 19.36 4.84
C PHE A 53 26.57 19.16 4.97
N GLN A 54 26.05 19.02 6.20
CA GLN A 54 24.61 18.90 6.46
C GLN A 54 23.86 20.16 5.99
N GLU A 55 24.38 21.36 6.26
CA GLU A 55 23.81 22.64 5.81
C GLU A 55 23.77 22.77 4.27
N LEU A 56 24.78 22.24 3.57
CA LEU A 56 24.84 22.24 2.10
C LEU A 56 23.97 21.15 1.45
N SER A 57 23.76 20.05 2.15
CA SER A 57 23.01 18.88 1.66
C SER A 57 21.51 19.00 1.91
N LEU A 58 21.08 19.92 2.77
CA LEU A 58 19.67 20.26 2.96
C LEU A 58 19.22 21.22 1.83
N PRO A 59 18.03 21.00 1.22
CA PRO A 59 17.55 21.86 0.15
C PRO A 59 17.33 23.29 0.66
N LYS A 60 18.07 24.25 0.10
CA LYS A 60 17.83 25.68 0.31
C LYS A 60 16.47 26.04 -0.25
N VAL A 61 15.54 26.48 0.60
CA VAL A 61 14.32 27.15 0.19
C VAL A 61 14.72 28.44 -0.56
N PRO A 62 14.33 28.64 -1.82
CA PRO A 62 14.62 29.89 -2.51
C PRO A 62 13.84 31.04 -1.88
N GLU A 63 14.54 32.15 -1.61
CA GLU A 63 13.95 33.45 -1.29
C GLU A 63 12.91 33.87 -2.34
N GLU A 64 11.83 34.48 -1.86
CA GLU A 64 10.69 34.95 -2.65
C GLU A 64 11.10 35.89 -3.79
N ALA A 65 11.03 35.39 -5.02
CA ALA A 65 10.90 36.23 -6.21
C ALA A 65 9.41 36.52 -6.44
N LYS A 66 9.04 37.80 -6.42
CA LYS A 66 7.70 38.31 -6.74
C LYS A 66 7.25 37.82 -8.13
N SER A 67 6.15 37.08 -8.18
CA SER A 67 5.52 36.63 -9.42
C SER A 67 4.79 37.79 -10.14
N PRO A 68 4.79 37.82 -11.48
CA PRO A 68 4.08 38.84 -12.26
C PRO A 68 2.57 38.58 -12.30
N GLU A 69 1.79 39.67 -12.27
CA GLU A 69 0.34 39.70 -12.40
C GLU A 69 -0.10 39.11 -13.75
N ILE A 70 -0.99 38.12 -13.70
CA ILE A 70 -1.80 37.68 -14.84
C ILE A 70 -3.26 37.85 -14.43
N SER A 71 -3.89 38.87 -15.02
CA SER A 71 -5.32 39.15 -14.94
C SER A 71 -6.12 38.10 -15.74
N VAL A 72 -7.04 37.41 -15.08
CA VAL A 72 -8.08 36.60 -15.75
C VAL A 72 -9.45 37.25 -15.47
N PRO A 73 -10.34 37.41 -16.47
CA PRO A 73 -11.55 38.22 -16.32
C PRO A 73 -12.63 37.54 -15.45
N GLU A 74 -13.33 38.36 -14.68
CA GLU A 74 -14.54 38.01 -13.93
C GLU A 74 -15.65 37.46 -14.83
N SER A 75 -16.24 36.33 -14.46
CA SER A 75 -17.71 36.22 -14.39
C SER A 75 -18.17 35.00 -13.61
N CYS A 76 -19.15 35.27 -12.74
CA CYS A 76 -20.21 34.38 -12.25
C CYS A 76 -19.97 33.48 -11.02
N ILE A 77 -20.11 34.13 -9.85
CA ILE A 77 -20.93 33.76 -8.67
C ILE A 77 -20.59 32.44 -7.95
N GLU A 78 -19.90 32.58 -6.82
CA GLU A 78 -19.75 31.57 -5.75
C GLU A 78 -20.99 31.49 -4.83
N PRO A 79 -21.38 30.29 -4.34
CA PRO A 79 -22.07 30.12 -3.07
C PRO A 79 -21.07 29.99 -1.89
N PRO A 80 -21.49 30.26 -0.63
CA PRO A 80 -20.59 30.66 0.44
C PRO A 80 -19.70 29.53 0.98
N VAL A 81 -18.42 29.90 1.14
CA VAL A 81 -17.33 29.15 1.76
C VAL A 81 -17.66 28.78 3.22
N GLN A 82 -17.76 27.48 3.51
CA GLN A 82 -17.54 26.98 4.87
C GLN A 82 -16.02 26.87 5.11
N LYS A 83 -15.56 27.54 6.16
CA LYS A 83 -14.17 27.62 6.62
C LYS A 83 -13.51 26.24 6.67
N ARG A 84 -12.41 26.07 5.93
CA ARG A 84 -11.39 25.06 6.26
C ARG A 84 -10.70 25.49 7.55
N PRO A 85 -10.55 24.62 8.55
CA PRO A 85 -9.54 24.82 9.57
C PRO A 85 -8.17 24.54 8.94
N SER A 86 -7.30 25.53 9.00
CA SER A 86 -5.87 25.46 8.74
C SER A 86 -5.21 24.46 9.69
N ILE A 87 -4.63 23.39 9.13
CA ILE A 87 -3.68 22.53 9.84
C ILE A 87 -2.30 23.15 9.58
N ASP A 88 -1.88 23.99 10.51
CA ASP A 88 -0.47 24.31 10.75
C ASP A 88 -0.37 24.94 12.14
N LYS A 89 0.06 24.13 13.13
CA LYS A 89 0.98 24.48 14.22
C LYS A 89 1.02 23.36 15.27
N HIS A 90 2.23 23.11 15.76
CA HIS A 90 2.66 22.18 16.82
C HIS A 90 2.89 20.71 16.42
N ILE A 91 4.02 20.46 15.74
CA ILE A 91 4.84 19.30 16.10
C ILE A 91 5.68 19.72 17.30
N GLU A 92 5.08 19.65 18.49
CA GLU A 92 5.86 19.54 19.73
C GLU A 92 6.22 18.07 19.90
N ALA A 93 7.52 17.82 20.10
CA ALA A 93 8.04 16.51 20.43
C ALA A 93 7.29 15.94 21.65
N LEU A 94 6.58 14.83 21.45
CA LEU A 94 5.92 14.06 22.51
C LEU A 94 6.92 13.69 23.61
N PRO A 95 6.75 14.17 24.86
CA PRO A 95 7.38 13.55 26.00
C PRO A 95 6.37 12.55 26.61
N HIS A 96 6.78 11.30 26.74
CA HIS A 96 6.59 10.43 27.91
C HIS A 96 6.63 8.96 27.47
N LYS A 97 7.75 8.30 27.75
CA LYS A 97 7.78 6.85 27.96
C LYS A 97 6.94 6.56 29.21
N THR A 98 5.65 6.31 29.02
CA THR A 98 4.83 5.59 29.99
C THR A 98 5.38 4.18 30.07
N GLU A 99 5.66 3.67 31.27
CA GLU A 99 6.00 2.25 31.46
C GLU A 99 4.95 1.39 30.75
N SER A 100 5.38 0.51 29.85
CA SER A 100 4.48 -0.27 29.01
C SER A 100 3.61 -1.17 29.90
N SER A 101 2.30 -0.94 29.89
CA SER A 101 1.32 -1.83 30.53
C SER A 101 1.08 -3.13 29.77
N ALA A 102 1.88 -3.41 28.74
CA ALA A 102 1.75 -4.60 27.93
C ALA A 102 2.18 -5.83 28.72
N TYR A 103 1.45 -6.92 28.56
CA TYR A 103 1.74 -8.23 29.13
C TYR A 103 1.52 -9.31 28.08
N SER A 104 2.00 -10.51 28.38
CA SER A 104 1.87 -11.66 27.48
C SER A 104 0.99 -12.74 28.10
N ILE A 105 0.16 -13.36 27.26
CA ILE A 105 -0.64 -14.54 27.60
C ILE A 105 -0.12 -15.70 26.77
N GLN A 106 0.07 -16.86 27.42
CA GLN A 106 0.43 -18.10 26.73
C GLN A 106 -0.70 -18.54 25.80
N ALA A 107 -0.33 -18.84 24.57
CA ALA A 107 -1.22 -19.20 23.47
C ALA A 107 -0.67 -20.44 22.75
N ILE A 108 -1.26 -20.80 21.61
CA ILE A 108 -0.86 -22.00 20.88
C ILE A 108 0.15 -21.66 19.80
N LYS A 109 1.36 -22.20 19.92
CA LYS A 109 2.38 -22.10 18.87
C LYS A 109 1.98 -22.94 17.66
N MET A 110 1.92 -22.32 16.48
CA MET A 110 1.70 -23.04 15.24
C MET A 110 2.92 -23.87 14.85
N GLN A 111 2.64 -25.05 14.29
CA GLN A 111 3.67 -25.87 13.66
C GLN A 111 4.00 -25.33 12.27
N ASP A 112 5.24 -25.52 11.86
CA ASP A 112 5.67 -25.22 10.51
C ASP A 112 5.06 -26.21 9.51
N ASN A 113 4.91 -25.74 8.27
CA ASN A 113 4.47 -26.51 7.13
C ASN A 113 5.27 -26.08 5.88
N ASP A 114 5.02 -26.71 4.73
CA ASP A 114 5.81 -26.46 3.52
C ASP A 114 5.82 -24.97 3.13
N LEU A 115 4.66 -24.30 3.24
CA LEU A 115 4.55 -22.87 2.96
C LEU A 115 5.36 -22.02 3.95
N SER A 116 5.31 -22.32 5.24
CA SER A 116 5.93 -21.46 6.25
C SER A 116 7.45 -21.54 6.31
N LEU A 117 8.02 -22.59 5.71
CA LEU A 117 9.47 -22.80 5.60
C LEU A 117 10.08 -22.01 4.45
N GLU A 118 9.28 -21.57 3.48
CA GLU A 118 9.74 -20.74 2.37
C GLU A 118 9.62 -19.27 2.71
N GLU A 119 10.61 -18.46 2.36
CA GLU A 119 10.62 -17.02 2.64
C GLU A 119 9.82 -16.26 1.58
N ILE A 120 10.06 -16.57 0.31
CA ILE A 120 9.51 -15.86 -0.84
C ILE A 120 8.59 -16.79 -1.62
N ILE A 121 7.29 -16.52 -1.57
CA ILE A 121 6.26 -17.29 -2.28
C ILE A 121 5.57 -16.36 -3.26
N THR A 122 5.55 -16.76 -4.52
CA THR A 122 4.83 -16.03 -5.58
C THR A 122 3.69 -16.89 -6.09
N ILE A 123 2.49 -16.32 -6.11
CA ILE A 123 1.31 -16.98 -6.65
C ILE A 123 0.88 -16.25 -7.92
N THR A 124 0.67 -17.00 -8.99
CA THR A 124 0.19 -16.47 -10.27
C THR A 124 -1.10 -17.16 -10.67
N LEU A 125 -2.08 -16.37 -11.11
CA LEU A 125 -3.33 -16.87 -11.65
C LEU A 125 -3.31 -16.84 -13.18
N GLY A 126 -3.63 -17.98 -13.79
CA GLY A 126 -3.83 -18.12 -15.23
C GLY A 126 -5.16 -17.52 -15.70
N GLN A 127 -5.38 -17.60 -17.02
CA GLN A 127 -6.66 -17.21 -17.63
C GLN A 127 -7.81 -18.06 -17.10
N VAL A 128 -8.99 -17.46 -16.98
CA VAL A 128 -10.18 -18.18 -16.51
C VAL A 128 -10.56 -19.28 -17.48
N GLU A 129 -10.76 -20.47 -16.96
CA GLU A 129 -11.25 -21.63 -17.71
C GLU A 129 -12.74 -21.81 -17.45
N GLU A 130 -13.53 -21.84 -18.52
CA GLU A 130 -14.94 -22.21 -18.48
C GLU A 130 -15.07 -23.72 -18.65
N VAL A 131 -15.74 -24.35 -17.69
CA VAL A 131 -16.20 -25.73 -17.79
C VAL A 131 -17.70 -25.69 -17.97
N SER A 132 -18.16 -26.01 -19.18
CA SER A 132 -19.58 -26.05 -19.51
C SER A 132 -20.32 -26.99 -18.56
N GLY A 133 -21.43 -26.50 -18.02
CA GLY A 133 -22.33 -27.34 -17.25
C GLY A 133 -23.08 -28.32 -18.16
N GLY A 134 -23.54 -29.43 -17.61
CA GLY A 134 -24.55 -30.25 -18.27
C GLY A 134 -25.87 -29.47 -18.46
N VAL A 135 -26.85 -30.08 -19.15
CA VAL A 135 -28.13 -29.47 -19.56
C VAL A 135 -28.89 -28.74 -18.44
N LEU A 136 -28.65 -29.09 -17.18
CA LEU A 136 -29.32 -28.53 -15.99
C LEU A 136 -28.40 -27.73 -15.05
N SER A 137 -27.12 -27.53 -15.39
CA SER A 137 -26.16 -26.83 -14.54
C SER A 137 -25.53 -25.63 -15.23
N SER A 138 -25.34 -24.55 -14.47
CA SER A 138 -24.60 -23.39 -14.96
C SER A 138 -23.12 -23.72 -15.20
N ALA A 139 -22.50 -23.04 -16.16
CA ALA A 139 -21.07 -23.11 -16.38
C ALA A 139 -20.28 -22.78 -15.11
N LYS A 140 -19.19 -23.50 -14.89
CA LYS A 140 -18.27 -23.29 -13.78
C LYS A 140 -17.00 -22.63 -14.29
N TYR A 141 -16.50 -21.69 -13.50
CA TYR A 141 -15.33 -20.90 -13.84
C TYR A 141 -14.21 -21.23 -12.87
N PHE A 142 -13.03 -21.53 -13.41
CA PHE A 142 -11.86 -21.89 -12.64
C PHE A 142 -10.68 -21.01 -13.02
N TYR A 143 -9.91 -20.60 -12.02
CA TYR A 143 -8.62 -19.96 -12.22
C TYR A 143 -7.54 -21.02 -11.98
N PRO A 144 -6.69 -21.32 -12.98
CA PRO A 144 -5.43 -22.01 -12.76
C PRO A 144 -4.57 -21.19 -11.81
N ILE A 145 -3.96 -21.81 -10.82
CA ILE A 145 -3.07 -21.19 -9.85
C ILE A 145 -1.75 -21.94 -9.90
N SER A 146 -0.66 -21.20 -10.09
CA SER A 146 0.72 -21.69 -9.91
C SER A 146 1.29 -21.12 -8.63
N THR A 147 1.97 -21.95 -7.84
CA THR A 147 2.65 -21.56 -6.60
C THR A 147 4.15 -21.83 -6.72
N GLU A 148 4.93 -20.76 -6.82
CA GLU A 148 6.40 -20.83 -6.86
C GLU A 148 7.00 -20.59 -5.46
N PRO A 149 8.10 -21.26 -5.09
CA PRO A 149 8.92 -22.18 -5.92
C PRO A 149 8.47 -23.65 -5.91
N PHE A 150 7.32 -23.96 -5.30
CA PHE A 150 6.89 -25.34 -5.06
C PHE A 150 6.47 -26.11 -6.33
N GLY A 151 6.21 -25.41 -7.44
CA GLY A 151 5.66 -26.00 -8.66
C GLY A 151 4.24 -26.57 -8.49
N TRP A 152 3.51 -26.14 -7.44
CA TRP A 152 2.14 -26.60 -7.24
C TRP A 152 1.20 -25.93 -8.24
N ALA A 153 0.36 -26.75 -8.88
CA ALA A 153 -0.63 -26.31 -9.84
C ALA A 153 -2.02 -26.81 -9.45
N VAL A 154 -2.95 -25.89 -9.20
CA VAL A 154 -4.33 -26.22 -8.82
C VAL A 154 -5.33 -25.35 -9.57
N LYS A 155 -6.61 -25.75 -9.55
CA LYS A 155 -7.72 -24.96 -10.10
C LYS A 155 -8.69 -24.59 -9.00
N ARG A 156 -9.07 -23.31 -8.92
CA ARG A 156 -10.02 -22.80 -7.90
C ARG A 156 -11.09 -21.91 -8.49
N GLN A 157 -12.29 -22.00 -7.93
CA GLN A 157 -13.39 -21.10 -8.25
C GLN A 157 -13.30 -19.82 -7.40
N PRO A 158 -13.88 -18.69 -7.82
CA PRO A 158 -13.97 -17.49 -6.99
C PRO A 158 -14.53 -17.73 -5.58
N ASP A 159 -15.53 -18.61 -5.47
CA ASP A 159 -16.17 -18.95 -4.19
C ASP A 159 -15.21 -19.72 -3.26
N ASP A 160 -14.17 -20.36 -3.79
CA ASP A 160 -13.14 -21.03 -3.00
C ASP A 160 -12.25 -20.02 -2.26
N PHE A 161 -11.96 -18.88 -2.88
CA PHE A 161 -11.21 -17.80 -2.23
C PHE A 161 -12.04 -17.14 -1.12
N VAL A 162 -13.35 -17.01 -1.33
CA VAL A 162 -14.27 -16.52 -0.29
C VAL A 162 -14.32 -17.51 0.87
N TRP A 163 -14.41 -18.81 0.58
CA TRP A 163 -14.31 -19.86 1.60
C TRP A 163 -13.00 -19.76 2.38
N LEU A 164 -11.86 -19.64 1.68
CA LEU A 164 -10.54 -19.51 2.31
C LEU A 164 -10.49 -18.29 3.24
N ARG A 165 -10.96 -17.12 2.78
CA ARG A 165 -11.01 -15.92 3.62
C ARG A 165 -11.82 -16.16 4.90
N ASN A 166 -12.98 -16.80 4.77
CA ASN A 166 -13.88 -17.04 5.90
C ASN A 166 -13.27 -17.99 6.94
N ILE A 167 -12.62 -19.08 6.50
CA ILE A 167 -11.98 -20.00 7.45
C ILE A 167 -10.76 -19.36 8.12
N LEU A 168 -10.01 -18.51 7.41
CA LEU A 168 -8.91 -17.75 8.01
C LEU A 168 -9.41 -16.73 9.05
N LEU A 169 -10.54 -16.06 8.81
CA LEU A 169 -11.15 -15.16 9.80
C LEU A 169 -11.53 -15.89 11.10
N ILE A 170 -11.97 -17.14 11.00
CA ILE A 170 -12.35 -17.98 12.15
C ILE A 170 -11.10 -18.37 12.96
N ASN A 171 -10.03 -18.74 12.26
CA ASN A 171 -8.82 -19.29 12.87
C ASN A 171 -7.85 -18.20 13.38
N PHE A 172 -7.88 -17.00 12.81
CA PHE A 172 -6.91 -15.94 13.10
C PHE A 172 -7.62 -14.61 13.47
N PRO A 173 -8.30 -14.54 14.63
CA PRO A 173 -8.98 -13.32 15.06
C PRO A 173 -8.03 -12.13 15.16
N GLY A 174 -8.45 -10.99 14.60
CA GLY A 174 -7.68 -9.74 14.63
C GLY A 174 -6.54 -9.67 13.61
N VAL A 175 -6.24 -10.73 12.85
CA VAL A 175 -5.25 -10.69 11.77
C VAL A 175 -5.85 -10.05 10.52
N TYR A 176 -5.10 -9.16 9.87
CA TYR A 176 -5.56 -8.54 8.63
C TYR A 176 -5.70 -9.57 7.52
N LEU A 177 -6.88 -9.58 6.90
CA LEU A 177 -7.14 -10.31 5.67
C LEU A 177 -7.55 -9.34 4.55
N PRO A 178 -6.97 -9.50 3.35
CA PRO A 178 -7.27 -8.65 2.21
C PRO A 178 -8.77 -8.60 1.87
N PRO A 179 -9.21 -7.56 1.14
CA PRO A 179 -10.62 -7.39 0.80
C PRO A 179 -11.16 -8.63 0.09
N THR A 180 -12.41 -8.96 0.37
CA THR A 180 -13.07 -10.11 -0.24
C THR A 180 -12.98 -10.00 -1.76
N PRO A 181 -12.71 -11.11 -2.45
CA PRO A 181 -12.76 -11.13 -3.90
C PRO A 181 -14.08 -10.54 -4.42
N PRO A 182 -14.05 -9.74 -5.51
CA PRO A 182 -15.26 -9.19 -6.08
C PRO A 182 -16.24 -10.31 -6.46
N LYS A 183 -17.53 -10.10 -6.15
CA LYS A 183 -18.60 -11.03 -6.55
C LYS A 183 -18.57 -11.20 -8.07
N ARG A 184 -18.81 -12.45 -8.53
CA ARG A 184 -18.69 -12.92 -9.92
C ARG A 184 -18.97 -11.81 -10.94
N TYR A 185 -17.95 -11.47 -11.73
CA TYR A 185 -18.16 -10.67 -12.94
C TYR A 185 -18.92 -11.55 -13.94
N LYS A 186 -20.03 -11.02 -14.47
CA LYS A 186 -20.99 -11.78 -15.27
C LYS A 186 -20.51 -12.12 -16.69
N SER A 187 -19.26 -11.80 -17.04
CA SER A 187 -18.75 -11.96 -18.40
C SER A 187 -17.39 -12.66 -18.37
N ILE A 188 -17.27 -13.78 -19.10
CA ILE A 188 -15.99 -14.41 -19.49
C ILE A 188 -15.06 -13.40 -20.18
N ASN A 189 -15.66 -12.43 -20.86
CA ASN A 189 -15.00 -11.31 -21.49
C ASN A 189 -14.98 -10.11 -20.55
N ASP A 190 -14.51 -10.24 -19.31
CA ASP A 190 -14.11 -9.06 -18.53
C ASP A 190 -12.84 -8.51 -19.21
N PRO A 191 -12.93 -7.42 -20.01
CA PRO A 191 -11.83 -7.00 -20.88
C PRO A 191 -10.57 -6.62 -20.08
N GLU A 192 -10.72 -6.40 -18.77
CA GLU A 192 -9.67 -5.90 -17.90
C GLU A 192 -9.13 -6.96 -16.91
N ASN A 193 -9.53 -8.24 -17.01
CA ASN A 193 -9.05 -9.31 -16.11
C ASN A 193 -9.17 -8.94 -14.61
N LYS A 194 -10.21 -8.18 -14.21
CA LYS A 194 -10.28 -7.55 -12.88
C LYS A 194 -10.35 -8.58 -11.79
N GLN A 195 -11.17 -9.62 -11.98
CA GLN A 195 -11.33 -10.66 -10.99
C GLN A 195 -10.00 -11.40 -10.76
N ARG A 196 -9.31 -11.77 -11.84
CA ARG A 196 -7.99 -12.40 -11.78
C ARG A 196 -7.00 -11.55 -10.99
N TYR A 197 -6.90 -10.26 -11.32
CA TYR A 197 -6.03 -9.30 -10.62
C TYR A 197 -6.35 -9.22 -9.12
N PHE A 198 -7.62 -9.09 -8.75
CA PHE A 198 -8.04 -9.02 -7.35
C PHE A 198 -7.76 -10.32 -6.58
N LEU A 199 -8.01 -11.47 -7.20
CA LEU A 199 -7.77 -12.78 -6.62
C LEU A 199 -6.26 -13.05 -6.41
N GLU A 200 -5.45 -12.67 -7.39
CA GLU A 200 -3.99 -12.79 -7.31
C GLU A 200 -3.40 -11.88 -6.23
N ARG A 201 -3.83 -10.61 -6.16
CA ARG A 201 -3.46 -9.68 -5.08
C ARG A 201 -3.87 -10.24 -3.70
N PHE A 202 -5.10 -10.76 -3.60
CA PHE A 202 -5.64 -11.35 -2.38
C PHE A 202 -4.78 -12.50 -1.88
N ILE A 203 -4.48 -13.49 -2.73
CA ILE A 203 -3.75 -14.68 -2.27
C ILE A 203 -2.27 -14.36 -2.00
N ASN A 204 -1.64 -13.49 -2.80
CA ASN A 204 -0.27 -13.02 -2.54
C ASN A 204 -0.17 -12.25 -1.21
N CYS A 205 -1.20 -11.48 -0.83
CA CYS A 205 -1.24 -10.82 0.47
C CYS A 205 -1.32 -11.83 1.64
N ILE A 206 -2.06 -12.93 1.46
CA ILE A 206 -2.16 -13.98 2.47
C ILE A 206 -0.82 -14.70 2.67
N VAL A 207 -0.14 -15.11 1.58
CA VAL A 207 1.14 -15.84 1.71
C VAL A 207 2.30 -14.98 2.20
N ARG A 208 2.22 -13.64 2.10
CA ARG A 208 3.21 -12.75 2.74
C ARG A 208 3.12 -12.76 4.26
N ASN A 209 1.98 -13.16 4.85
CA ASN A 209 1.83 -13.20 6.29
C ASN A 209 2.39 -14.54 6.84
N PRO A 210 3.47 -14.53 7.66
CA PRO A 210 4.09 -15.75 8.16
C PRO A 210 3.16 -16.63 9.00
N LEU A 211 2.21 -16.02 9.73
CA LEU A 211 1.25 -16.77 10.54
C LEU A 211 0.23 -17.49 9.64
N LEU A 212 -0.30 -16.80 8.62
CA LEU A 212 -1.28 -17.38 7.71
C LEU A 212 -0.68 -18.52 6.85
N ARG A 213 0.61 -18.46 6.52
CA ARG A 213 1.33 -19.55 5.82
C ARG A 213 1.22 -20.91 6.53
N ARG A 214 1.20 -20.91 7.87
CA ARG A 214 1.09 -22.12 8.70
C ARG A 214 -0.32 -22.71 8.72
N SER A 215 -1.30 -22.07 8.07
CA SER A 215 -2.64 -22.62 7.94
C SER A 215 -2.66 -23.84 7.03
N SER A 216 -3.09 -24.99 7.57
CA SER A 216 -3.31 -26.19 6.77
C SER A 216 -4.37 -25.99 5.69
N PHE A 217 -5.32 -25.07 5.89
CA PHE A 217 -6.33 -24.74 4.88
C PHE A 217 -5.76 -23.94 3.72
N LEU A 218 -4.79 -23.06 3.96
CA LEU A 218 -4.09 -22.34 2.91
C LEU A 218 -3.19 -23.28 2.10
N GLN A 219 -2.43 -24.15 2.77
CA GLN A 219 -1.60 -25.14 2.07
C GLN A 219 -2.45 -26.05 1.19
N ALA A 220 -3.52 -26.63 1.73
CA ALA A 220 -4.44 -27.45 0.93
C ALA A 220 -5.09 -26.63 -0.20
N PHE A 221 -5.41 -25.36 0.03
CA PHE A 221 -5.91 -24.48 -1.03
C PHE A 221 -4.91 -24.34 -2.19
N LEU A 222 -3.61 -24.37 -1.95
CA LEU A 222 -2.58 -24.18 -2.97
C LEU A 222 -2.02 -25.48 -3.58
N ASN A 223 -2.07 -26.61 -2.86
CA ASN A 223 -1.48 -27.87 -3.32
C ASN A 223 -2.48 -28.97 -3.71
N GLU A 224 -3.71 -28.95 -3.16
CA GLU A 224 -4.64 -30.07 -3.36
C GLU A 224 -5.34 -29.97 -4.72
N ASP A 225 -4.88 -30.75 -5.70
CA ASP A 225 -5.42 -30.75 -7.05
C ASP A 225 -6.65 -31.68 -7.20
N ASP A 226 -6.81 -32.71 -6.36
CA ASP A 226 -7.98 -33.58 -6.36
C ASP A 226 -9.22 -32.84 -5.84
N PRO A 227 -10.28 -32.65 -6.66
CA PRO A 227 -11.49 -31.98 -6.25
C PRO A 227 -12.19 -32.66 -5.07
N LYS A 228 -12.11 -34.00 -4.94
CA LYS A 228 -12.78 -34.73 -3.85
C LYS A 228 -12.05 -34.51 -2.53
N ALA A 229 -10.73 -34.61 -2.51
CA ALA A 229 -9.91 -34.28 -1.36
C ALA A 229 -10.09 -32.83 -0.92
N PHE A 230 -10.07 -31.86 -1.85
CA PHE A 230 -10.30 -30.46 -1.53
C PHE A 230 -11.71 -30.20 -0.97
N MET A 231 -12.73 -30.91 -1.45
CA MET A 231 -14.07 -30.84 -0.86
C MET A 231 -14.13 -31.40 0.56
N ASN A 232 -13.32 -32.41 0.89
CA ASN A 232 -13.20 -32.90 2.27
C ASN A 232 -12.50 -31.89 3.18
N VAL A 233 -11.50 -31.17 2.68
CA VAL A 233 -10.87 -30.04 3.39
C VAL A 233 -11.91 -28.97 3.74
N LYS A 234 -12.78 -28.59 2.79
CA LYS A 234 -13.89 -27.67 3.05
C LYS A 234 -14.88 -28.19 4.10
N LYS A 235 -15.24 -29.48 4.05
CA LYS A 235 -16.11 -30.09 5.06
C LYS A 235 -15.48 -30.09 6.46
N LYS A 236 -14.16 -30.27 6.56
CA LYS A 236 -13.42 -30.15 7.81
C LYS A 236 -13.47 -28.71 8.33
N ALA A 237 -13.22 -27.72 7.46
CA ALA A 237 -13.31 -26.29 7.79
C ALA A 237 -14.70 -25.90 8.36
N ASN A 238 -15.79 -26.47 7.83
CA ASN A 238 -17.14 -26.18 8.33
C ASN A 238 -17.39 -26.67 9.78
N LYS A 239 -16.53 -27.54 10.31
CA LYS A 239 -16.61 -28.01 11.70
C LYS A 239 -15.74 -27.16 12.65
N GLU A 240 -14.88 -26.29 12.12
CA GLU A 240 -14.09 -25.38 12.93
C GLU A 240 -15.00 -24.39 13.64
N LYS A 241 -14.70 -24.12 14.91
CA LYS A 241 -15.44 -23.17 15.73
C LYS A 241 -14.62 -21.91 15.88
N LYS A 242 -15.30 -20.76 15.98
CA LYS A 242 -14.65 -19.50 16.32
C LYS A 242 -13.93 -19.65 17.66
N ILE A 243 -12.65 -19.30 17.67
CA ILE A 243 -11.84 -19.28 18.87
C ILE A 243 -12.27 -18.09 19.72
N ASN A 244 -12.68 -18.36 20.96
CA ASN A 244 -13.25 -17.35 21.88
C ASN A 244 -12.40 -17.12 23.12
N LYS A 245 -11.24 -17.77 23.20
CA LYS A 245 -10.28 -17.61 24.29
C LYS A 245 -8.92 -17.31 23.71
N ILE A 246 -8.24 -16.34 24.30
CA ILE A 246 -6.93 -15.90 23.85
C ILE A 246 -5.88 -17.00 23.95
N GLU A 247 -5.98 -17.86 24.97
CA GLU A 247 -5.06 -18.97 25.19
C GLU A 247 -5.15 -20.04 24.08
N GLU A 248 -6.24 -20.02 23.32
CA GLU A 248 -6.48 -20.90 22.17
C GLU A 248 -6.03 -20.26 20.84
N PHE A 249 -5.53 -19.01 20.85
CA PHE A 249 -5.10 -18.33 19.62
C PHE A 249 -3.81 -18.91 19.06
N TRP A 250 -3.74 -18.92 17.73
CA TRP A 250 -2.56 -19.36 16.99
C TRP A 250 -1.54 -18.24 16.86
N THR A 251 -0.29 -18.53 17.23
CA THR A 251 0.82 -17.56 17.22
C THR A 251 2.09 -18.22 16.68
N LEU A 252 3.10 -17.39 16.37
CA LEU A 252 4.39 -17.88 15.85
C LEU A 252 5.29 -18.45 16.95
N ASP A 253 5.25 -17.87 18.15
CA ASP A 253 6.13 -18.18 19.26
C ASP A 253 5.43 -18.88 20.44
N GLY A 254 4.10 -18.98 20.40
CA GLY A 254 3.30 -19.54 21.50
C GLY A 254 2.79 -18.49 22.47
N SER A 255 2.91 -17.20 22.17
CA SER A 255 2.44 -16.14 23.06
C SER A 255 1.71 -15.05 22.30
N VAL A 256 0.69 -14.46 22.93
CA VAL A 256 0.11 -13.20 22.46
C VAL A 256 0.59 -12.04 23.32
N ILE A 257 0.55 -10.84 22.74
CA ILE A 257 0.79 -9.60 23.46
C ILE A 257 -0.56 -8.89 23.65
N CYS A 258 -0.82 -8.49 24.89
CA CYS A 258 -2.00 -7.75 25.30
C CYS A 258 -1.55 -6.39 25.82
N ASP A 259 -2.10 -5.31 25.25
CA ASP A 259 -1.85 -3.95 25.75
C ASP A 259 -3.17 -3.22 26.02
N PRO A 260 -3.54 -2.99 27.29
CA PRO A 260 -4.77 -2.32 27.66
C PRO A 260 -4.68 -0.80 27.52
N TYR A 261 -3.50 -0.22 27.25
CA TYR A 261 -3.34 1.22 27.10
C TYR A 261 -4.04 1.72 25.83
N ASN A 262 -5.13 2.46 26.05
CA ASN A 262 -5.96 3.03 24.99
C ASN A 262 -5.67 4.51 24.82
N ASP A 263 -4.76 4.85 23.91
CA ASP A 263 -4.46 6.23 23.56
C ASP A 263 -5.52 6.78 22.59
N GLU A 264 -6.35 7.71 23.06
CA GLU A 264 -7.40 8.31 22.23
C GLU A 264 -6.82 9.21 21.12
N GLY A 265 -5.65 9.81 21.33
CA GLY A 265 -4.94 10.60 20.33
C GLY A 265 -4.43 9.73 19.19
N GLU A 266 -3.70 8.65 19.52
CA GLU A 266 -3.24 7.65 18.54
C GLU A 266 -4.43 7.11 17.73
N LYS A 267 -5.54 6.81 18.41
CA LYS A 267 -6.74 6.30 17.78
C LYS A 267 -7.30 7.27 16.74
N VAL A 268 -7.45 8.55 17.10
CA VAL A 268 -7.98 9.58 16.19
C VAL A 268 -7.07 9.70 14.96
N SER A 269 -5.75 9.76 15.16
CA SER A 269 -4.79 9.83 14.07
C SER A 269 -4.87 8.63 13.12
N MET A 270 -5.04 7.41 13.63
CA MET A 270 -5.17 6.20 12.80
C MET A 270 -6.48 6.19 11.99
N CYS A 271 -7.59 6.61 12.60
CA CYS A 271 -8.87 6.76 11.91
C CYS A 271 -8.78 7.81 10.78
N GLU A 272 -8.17 8.96 11.06
CA GLU A 272 -7.95 10.01 10.08
C GLU A 272 -7.07 9.51 8.93
N TYR A 273 -5.94 8.88 9.25
CA TYR A 273 -5.04 8.29 8.26
C TYR A 273 -5.79 7.35 7.30
N MET A 274 -6.55 6.39 7.82
CA MET A 274 -7.31 5.45 6.98
C MET A 274 -8.32 6.17 6.08
N ASN A 275 -9.01 7.18 6.59
CA ASN A 275 -10.00 7.95 5.81
C ASN A 275 -9.34 8.80 4.71
N VAL A 276 -8.24 9.48 5.04
CA VAL A 276 -7.50 10.31 4.10
C VAL A 276 -6.87 9.46 3.01
N VAL A 277 -6.19 8.35 3.35
CA VAL A 277 -5.57 7.46 2.36
C VAL A 277 -6.61 6.88 1.41
N GLU A 278 -7.75 6.41 1.91
CA GLU A 278 -8.82 5.88 1.05
C GLU A 278 -9.34 6.95 0.09
N SER A 279 -9.58 8.17 0.59
CA SER A 279 -10.07 9.30 -0.20
C SER A 279 -9.06 9.75 -1.26
N VAL A 280 -7.79 9.88 -0.87
CA VAL A 280 -6.71 10.29 -1.76
C VAL A 280 -6.45 9.25 -2.84
N LYS A 281 -6.43 7.94 -2.53
CA LYS A 281 -6.29 6.88 -3.55
C LYS A 281 -7.43 6.91 -4.57
N LYS A 282 -8.68 7.14 -4.13
CA LYS A 282 -9.83 7.35 -5.04
C LYS A 282 -9.65 8.59 -5.91
N LYS A 283 -9.16 9.69 -5.33
CA LYS A 283 -8.89 10.93 -6.05
C LYS A 283 -7.80 10.76 -7.11
N ILE A 284 -6.67 10.14 -6.76
CA ILE A 284 -5.57 9.85 -7.70
C ILE A 284 -6.09 8.99 -8.86
N LYS A 285 -6.92 7.98 -8.58
CA LYS A 285 -7.53 7.16 -9.64
C LYS A 285 -8.36 8.01 -10.60
N LYS A 286 -9.23 8.88 -10.07
CA LYS A 286 -10.04 9.77 -10.92
C LYS A 286 -9.17 10.72 -11.73
N GLN A 287 -8.16 11.34 -11.12
CA GLN A 287 -7.23 12.22 -11.83
C GLN A 287 -6.45 11.47 -12.92
N SER A 288 -6.11 10.20 -12.71
CA SER A 288 -5.48 9.38 -13.76
C SER A 288 -6.42 9.12 -14.95
N GLU A 289 -7.74 9.01 -14.72
CA GLU A 289 -8.73 8.90 -15.80
C GLU A 289 -8.82 10.17 -16.63
N ASP A 290 -8.74 11.35 -15.99
CA ASP A 290 -8.71 12.64 -16.68
C ASP A 290 -7.44 12.76 -17.57
N VAL A 291 -6.28 12.31 -17.08
CA VAL A 291 -5.03 12.28 -17.87
C VAL A 291 -5.15 11.33 -19.06
N ILE A 292 -5.71 10.13 -18.85
CA ILE A 292 -5.93 9.14 -19.92
C ILE A 292 -6.80 9.73 -21.04
N GLU A 293 -7.86 10.45 -20.69
CA GLU A 293 -8.75 11.07 -21.68
C GLU A 293 -8.05 12.21 -22.45
N ALA A 294 -7.27 13.04 -21.74
CA ALA A 294 -6.48 14.10 -22.37
C ALA A 294 -5.47 13.54 -23.39
N LEU A 295 -4.74 12.47 -23.04
CA LEU A 295 -3.79 11.80 -23.93
C LEU A 295 -4.45 11.24 -25.20
N LYS A 296 -5.63 10.63 -25.06
CA LYS A 296 -6.42 10.18 -26.21
C LYS A 296 -6.87 11.35 -27.10
N GLY A 297 -7.26 12.47 -26.49
CA GLY A 297 -7.56 13.71 -27.20
C GLY A 297 -6.36 14.22 -28.01
N ILE A 298 -5.18 14.27 -27.40
CA ILE A 298 -3.93 14.68 -28.06
C ILE A 298 -3.62 13.72 -29.23
N SER A 299 -3.68 12.41 -29.00
CA SER A 299 -3.50 11.40 -30.06
C SER A 299 -4.38 11.69 -31.28
N ASN A 300 -5.67 11.95 -31.06
CA ASN A 300 -6.60 12.25 -32.16
C ASN A 300 -6.21 13.52 -32.93
N LEU A 301 -5.90 14.62 -32.23
CA LEU A 301 -5.51 15.88 -32.85
C LEU A 301 -4.20 15.73 -33.66
N VAL A 302 -3.21 15.03 -33.11
CA VAL A 302 -1.93 14.77 -33.77
C VAL A 302 -2.12 13.86 -35.00
N MET A 303 -3.02 12.88 -34.92
CA MET A 303 -3.35 12.04 -36.07
C MET A 303 -4.01 12.84 -37.20
N ASP A 304 -4.83 13.84 -36.89
CA ASP A 304 -5.43 14.71 -37.92
C ASP A 304 -4.38 15.61 -38.61
N ILE A 305 -3.33 16.01 -37.91
CA ILE A 305 -2.14 16.64 -38.53
C ILE A 305 -1.49 15.66 -39.51
N ALA A 306 -1.32 14.39 -39.12
CA ALA A 306 -0.72 13.37 -39.99
C ALA A 306 -1.54 13.17 -41.28
N LYS A 307 -2.88 13.07 -41.18
CA LYS A 307 -3.79 13.00 -42.34
C LYS A 307 -3.71 14.25 -43.23
N SER A 308 -3.48 15.41 -42.64
CA SER A 308 -3.28 16.64 -43.43
C SER A 308 -1.99 16.56 -44.26
N TYR A 309 -0.91 16.02 -43.70
CA TYR A 309 0.33 15.76 -44.46
C TYR A 309 0.15 14.67 -45.52
N GLU A 310 -0.66 13.64 -45.27
CA GLU A 310 -1.05 12.65 -46.28
C GLU A 310 -1.76 13.31 -47.46
N THR A 311 -2.66 14.25 -47.18
CA THR A 311 -3.34 15.02 -48.22
C THR A 311 -2.35 15.85 -49.04
N LEU A 312 -1.39 16.53 -48.40
CA LEU A 312 -0.32 17.26 -49.08
C LEU A 312 0.58 16.34 -49.93
N GLU A 313 0.94 15.16 -49.42
CA GLU A 313 1.71 14.14 -50.14
C GLU A 313 0.99 13.69 -51.42
N ASN A 314 -0.32 13.48 -51.33
CA ASN A 314 -1.15 13.10 -52.47
C ASN A 314 -1.24 14.23 -53.52
N ILE A 315 -1.50 15.46 -53.09
CA ILE A 315 -1.58 16.64 -53.97
C ILE A 315 -0.25 16.92 -54.66
N GLN A 316 0.89 16.71 -54.00
CA GLN A 316 2.20 16.91 -54.63
C GLN A 316 2.41 16.04 -55.87
N SER A 317 1.67 14.93 -56.00
CA SER A 317 1.74 14.08 -57.19
C SER A 317 1.28 14.77 -58.48
N PHE A 318 0.58 15.92 -58.39
CA PHE A 318 0.23 16.75 -59.55
C PHE A 318 1.40 17.58 -60.10
N ILE A 319 2.49 17.76 -59.34
CA ILE A 319 3.69 18.49 -59.74
C ILE A 319 4.92 17.59 -59.51
N PRO A 320 5.09 16.53 -60.31
CA PRO A 320 6.14 15.53 -60.09
C PRO A 320 7.56 16.06 -60.35
N GLU A 321 7.71 17.19 -61.03
CA GLU A 321 9.01 17.80 -61.33
C GLU A 321 9.74 18.28 -60.06
N ILE A 322 9.01 18.57 -58.97
CA ILE A 322 9.59 18.95 -57.69
C ILE A 322 9.63 17.73 -56.76
N THR A 323 10.73 16.98 -56.83
CA THR A 323 10.88 15.68 -56.16
C THR A 323 11.00 15.74 -54.63
N GLY A 324 11.37 16.89 -54.06
CA GLY A 324 11.65 17.01 -52.62
C GLY A 324 10.43 17.07 -51.69
N PHE A 325 9.27 17.54 -52.18
CA PHE A 325 8.09 17.76 -51.33
C PHE A 325 7.38 16.46 -50.93
N LYS A 326 7.29 15.48 -51.84
CA LYS A 326 6.65 14.20 -51.55
C LYS A 326 7.32 13.44 -50.39
N PRO A 327 8.66 13.20 -50.39
CA PRO A 327 9.34 12.57 -49.26
C PRO A 327 9.32 13.44 -47.99
N LEU A 328 9.27 14.77 -48.11
CA LEU A 328 9.08 15.68 -46.98
C LEU A 328 7.73 15.42 -46.30
N TYR A 329 6.64 15.50 -47.05
CA TYR A 329 5.29 15.27 -46.50
C TYR A 329 5.13 13.85 -45.97
N SER A 330 5.68 12.84 -46.65
CA SER A 330 5.66 11.45 -46.17
C SER A 330 6.41 11.28 -44.83
N SER A 331 7.56 11.95 -44.68
CA SER A 331 8.33 11.94 -43.42
C SER A 331 7.57 12.62 -42.28
N MET A 332 6.91 13.75 -42.57
CA MET A 332 6.07 14.46 -41.61
C MET A 332 4.85 13.62 -41.21
N ARG A 333 4.10 13.09 -42.18
CA ARG A 333 2.97 12.18 -41.94
C ARG A 333 3.36 11.03 -41.01
N THR A 334 4.43 10.32 -41.34
CA THR A 334 4.91 9.17 -40.55
C THR A 334 5.27 9.56 -39.12
N SER A 335 5.92 10.72 -38.93
CA SER A 335 6.34 11.19 -37.60
C SER A 335 5.16 11.60 -36.74
N PHE A 336 4.19 12.33 -37.31
CA PHE A 336 2.97 12.70 -36.58
C PHE A 336 2.09 11.48 -36.29
N SER A 337 1.95 10.53 -37.22
CA SER A 337 1.25 9.26 -36.93
C SER A 337 1.92 8.49 -35.78
N SER A 338 3.25 8.44 -35.76
CA SER A 338 4.02 7.78 -34.69
C SER A 338 3.84 8.50 -33.36
N TRP A 339 3.81 9.84 -33.35
CA TRP A 339 3.51 10.61 -32.14
C TRP A 339 2.08 10.37 -31.64
N ALA A 340 1.09 10.35 -32.52
CA ALA A 340 -0.29 10.04 -32.13
C ALA A 340 -0.41 8.66 -31.46
N LEU A 341 0.19 7.63 -32.06
CA LEU A 341 0.22 6.28 -31.49
C LEU A 341 0.98 6.22 -30.16
N HIS A 342 2.03 7.03 -30.02
CA HIS A 342 2.79 7.15 -28.78
C HIS A 342 1.92 7.68 -27.63
N GLU A 343 1.15 8.75 -27.85
CA GLU A 343 0.25 9.29 -26.82
C GLU A 343 -0.86 8.30 -26.43
N LEU A 344 -1.35 7.50 -27.38
CA LEU A 344 -2.31 6.44 -27.11
C LEU A 344 -1.70 5.32 -26.23
N GLU A 345 -0.46 4.90 -26.51
CA GLU A 345 0.26 3.93 -25.68
C GLU A 345 0.60 4.51 -24.28
N SER A 346 0.88 5.81 -24.16
CA SER A 346 0.99 6.51 -22.87
C SER A 346 -0.30 6.41 -22.05
N ALA A 347 -1.46 6.62 -22.68
CA ALA A 347 -2.76 6.43 -22.05
C ALA A 347 -2.97 4.99 -21.54
N ASP A 348 -2.58 3.99 -22.34
CA ASP A 348 -2.70 2.58 -21.96
C ASP A 348 -1.76 2.19 -20.83
N LEU A 349 -0.52 2.72 -20.81
CA LEU A 349 0.42 2.53 -19.70
C LEU A 349 -0.13 3.11 -18.39
N ILE A 350 -0.58 4.37 -18.40
CA ILE A 350 -1.18 4.98 -17.21
C ILE A 350 -2.41 4.18 -16.77
N LYS A 351 -3.29 3.79 -17.71
CA LYS A 351 -4.46 2.96 -17.40
C LYS A 351 -4.06 1.64 -16.73
N GLY A 352 -3.06 0.94 -17.29
CA GLY A 352 -2.59 -0.35 -16.81
C GLY A 352 -2.01 -0.29 -15.40
N TYR A 353 -1.22 0.74 -15.10
CA TYR A 353 -0.58 0.89 -13.79
C TYR A 353 -1.46 1.58 -12.73
N PHE A 354 -2.41 2.45 -13.10
CA PHE A 354 -3.17 3.22 -12.11
C PHE A 354 -4.53 2.59 -11.78
N ASN A 355 -5.27 2.11 -12.78
CA ASN A 355 -6.70 1.82 -12.61
C ASN A 355 -6.97 0.73 -11.56
N LEU A 356 -6.55 -0.52 -11.83
CA LEU A 356 -6.82 -1.63 -10.91
C LEU A 356 -5.98 -1.58 -9.65
N PHE A 357 -4.75 -1.05 -9.75
CA PHE A 357 -3.86 -0.88 -8.61
C PHE A 357 -4.47 0.04 -7.54
N LEU A 358 -4.87 1.25 -7.92
CA LEU A 358 -5.50 2.19 -6.98
C LEU A 358 -6.88 1.69 -6.55
N LYS A 359 -7.62 1.04 -7.46
CA LYS A 359 -8.91 0.43 -7.14
C LYS A 359 -8.81 -0.58 -6.01
N TYR A 360 -7.87 -1.51 -6.12
CA TYR A 360 -7.60 -2.48 -5.06
C TYR A 360 -7.07 -1.77 -3.81
N GLY A 361 -6.14 -0.83 -3.98
CA GLY A 361 -5.49 -0.11 -2.88
C GLY A 361 -6.44 0.64 -1.95
N TYR A 362 -7.54 1.22 -2.44
CA TYR A 362 -8.54 1.81 -1.54
C TYR A 362 -9.51 0.77 -0.95
N HIS A 363 -9.71 -0.38 -1.59
CA HIS A 363 -10.49 -1.48 -1.00
C HIS A 363 -9.74 -2.17 0.15
N GLU A 364 -8.41 -2.15 0.14
CA GLU A 364 -7.56 -2.68 1.21
C GLU A 364 -7.71 -1.95 2.55
N ILE A 365 -8.27 -0.73 2.55
CA ILE A 365 -8.53 0.04 3.77
C ILE A 365 -9.75 -0.47 4.53
N SER A 366 -10.74 -1.04 3.84
CA SER A 366 -11.99 -1.50 4.49
C SER A 366 -11.74 -2.57 5.57
N PRO A 367 -10.93 -3.62 5.33
CA PRO A 367 -10.64 -4.60 6.38
C PRO A 367 -9.90 -4.02 7.59
N LEU A 368 -9.05 -2.99 7.41
CA LEU A 368 -8.39 -2.31 8.55
C LEU A 368 -9.42 -1.60 9.43
N LYS A 369 -10.37 -0.90 8.79
CA LYS A 369 -11.49 -0.25 9.50
C LYS A 369 -12.36 -1.26 10.24
N GLU A 370 -12.52 -2.47 9.70
CA GLU A 370 -13.23 -3.57 10.38
C GLU A 370 -12.52 -4.02 11.65
N ILE A 371 -11.20 -4.26 11.60
CA ILE A 371 -10.38 -4.63 12.77
C ILE A 371 -10.48 -3.55 13.86
N PHE A 372 -10.37 -2.28 13.46
CA PHE A 372 -10.42 -1.15 14.37
C PHE A 372 -11.80 -0.98 15.02
N ARG A 373 -12.87 -1.20 14.25
CA ARG A 373 -14.24 -1.23 14.78
C ARG A 373 -14.44 -2.38 15.77
N GLU A 374 -13.90 -3.56 15.48
CA GLU A 374 -13.99 -4.71 16.38
C GLU A 374 -13.21 -4.48 17.69
N ARG A 375 -12.07 -3.76 17.62
CA ARG A 375 -11.34 -3.29 18.80
C ARG A 375 -12.19 -2.34 19.65
N ASP A 376 -12.81 -1.33 19.05
CA ASP A 376 -13.68 -0.37 19.75
C ASP A 376 -14.87 -1.06 20.43
N GLN A 377 -15.49 -2.02 19.76
CA GLN A 377 -16.58 -2.80 20.34
C GLN A 377 -16.16 -3.60 21.59
N ARG A 378 -14.94 -4.14 21.59
CA ARG A 378 -14.38 -4.83 22.77
C ARG A 378 -14.04 -3.86 23.89
N ASN A 379 -13.46 -2.70 23.58
CA ASN A 379 -13.23 -1.64 24.57
C ASN A 379 -14.54 -1.20 25.23
N ASP A 380 -15.55 -0.89 24.43
CA ASP A 380 -16.87 -0.50 24.93
C ASP A 380 -17.48 -1.55 25.87
N SER A 381 -17.32 -2.83 25.52
CA SER A 381 -17.82 -3.96 26.31
C SER A 381 -17.08 -4.06 27.65
N TYR A 382 -15.75 -3.95 27.63
CA TYR A 382 -14.91 -3.91 28.81
C TYR A 382 -15.23 -2.72 29.73
N GLN A 383 -15.29 -1.50 29.19
CA GLN A 383 -15.58 -0.28 29.98
C GLN A 383 -16.97 -0.33 30.62
N LYS A 384 -17.99 -0.81 29.89
CA LYS A 384 -19.34 -1.01 30.44
C LYS A 384 -19.35 -2.04 31.57
N ALA A 385 -18.63 -3.14 31.42
CA ALA A 385 -18.51 -4.17 32.46
C ALA A 385 -17.76 -3.64 33.70
N LEU A 386 -16.67 -2.91 33.50
CA LEU A 386 -15.88 -2.27 34.56
C LEU A 386 -16.74 -1.31 35.38
N ALA A 387 -17.45 -0.39 34.72
CA ALA A 387 -18.33 0.57 35.38
C ALA A 387 -19.42 -0.12 36.21
N ARG A 388 -20.05 -1.17 35.66
CA ARG A 388 -21.07 -1.97 36.38
C ARG A 388 -20.49 -2.67 37.61
N LEU A 389 -19.29 -3.24 37.49
CA LEU A 389 -18.64 -3.94 38.60
C LEU A 389 -18.26 -2.97 39.72
N VAL A 390 -17.65 -1.83 39.38
CA VAL A 390 -17.29 -0.78 40.35
C VAL A 390 -18.53 -0.30 41.10
N GLN A 391 -19.62 0.01 40.40
CA GLN A 391 -20.87 0.42 41.03
C GLN A 391 -21.47 -0.67 41.92
N LYS A 392 -21.41 -1.95 41.50
CA LYS A 392 -21.90 -3.07 42.30
C LYS A 392 -21.08 -3.25 43.58
N LYS A 393 -19.76 -3.21 43.49
CA LYS A 393 -18.83 -3.28 44.63
C LYS A 393 -19.08 -2.12 45.60
N GLU A 394 -19.29 -0.91 45.10
CA GLU A 394 -19.61 0.25 45.94
C GLU A 394 -20.94 0.08 46.69
N LYS A 395 -22.00 -0.37 46.01
CA LYS A 395 -23.30 -0.65 46.64
C LYS A 395 -23.21 -1.73 47.73
N LEU A 396 -22.47 -2.81 47.47
CA LEU A 396 -22.26 -3.89 48.43
C LEU A 396 -21.45 -3.44 49.64
N TRP A 397 -20.43 -2.60 49.43
CA TRP A 397 -19.64 -1.99 50.49
C TRP A 397 -20.52 -1.13 51.40
N LEU A 398 -21.30 -0.21 50.83
CA LEU A 398 -22.21 0.67 51.58
C LEU A 398 -23.29 -0.11 52.34
N ALA A 399 -23.75 -1.24 51.81
CA ALA A 399 -24.71 -2.10 52.50
C ALA A 399 -24.12 -2.85 53.71
N GLY A 400 -22.80 -3.03 53.79
CA GLY A 400 -22.09 -3.63 54.92
C GLY A 400 -22.34 -5.13 55.18
N ASP A 401 -23.18 -5.79 54.37
CA ASP A 401 -23.55 -7.20 54.51
C ASP A 401 -22.55 -8.12 53.80
N VAL A 402 -21.57 -8.61 54.56
CA VAL A 402 -20.45 -9.43 54.08
C VAL A 402 -20.91 -10.73 53.43
N ASN A 403 -22.05 -11.29 53.82
CA ASN A 403 -22.58 -12.52 53.22
C ASN A 403 -22.97 -12.32 51.75
N LYS A 404 -23.27 -11.08 51.35
CA LYS A 404 -23.64 -10.71 49.97
C LYS A 404 -22.44 -10.33 49.10
N TRP A 405 -21.24 -10.29 49.67
CA TRP A 405 -20.03 -9.88 48.95
C TRP A 405 -19.49 -10.96 48.00
N GLY A 406 -19.97 -12.20 48.14
CA GLY A 406 -19.53 -13.33 47.30
C GLY A 406 -18.10 -13.77 47.62
N LEU A 407 -17.72 -13.71 48.89
CA LEU A 407 -16.42 -14.11 49.42
C LEU A 407 -16.26 -15.64 49.45
N THR A 408 -15.01 -16.11 49.42
CA THR A 408 -14.72 -17.54 49.63
C THR A 408 -14.60 -17.87 51.12
N ASN A 409 -14.65 -19.16 51.47
CA ASN A 409 -14.46 -19.61 52.86
C ASN A 409 -13.09 -19.16 53.43
N GLU A 410 -12.08 -19.03 52.57
CA GLU A 410 -10.74 -18.52 52.92
C GLU A 410 -10.70 -17.00 53.11
N ASP A 411 -11.69 -16.24 52.65
CA ASP A 411 -11.73 -14.80 52.91
C ASP A 411 -12.52 -14.50 54.21
N LEU A 412 -13.32 -15.47 54.69
CA LEU A 412 -14.20 -15.30 55.85
C LEU A 412 -13.50 -15.37 57.22
N TRP A 413 -12.27 -15.87 57.31
CA TRP A 413 -11.53 -15.89 58.59
C TRP A 413 -11.04 -14.50 59.03
N ASN A 414 -11.00 -13.53 58.12
CA ASN A 414 -10.46 -12.17 58.34
C ASN A 414 -11.50 -11.05 58.13
N VAL A 415 -12.78 -11.35 58.36
CA VAL A 415 -13.91 -10.42 58.08
C VAL A 415 -13.80 -9.08 58.80
N SER A 416 -13.21 -9.03 60.00
CA SER A 416 -13.00 -7.78 60.74
C SER A 416 -12.07 -6.82 59.98
N VAL A 417 -10.98 -7.34 59.39
CA VAL A 417 -10.01 -6.57 58.59
C VAL A 417 -10.63 -6.11 57.28
N LEU A 418 -11.41 -6.97 56.63
CA LEU A 418 -12.14 -6.62 55.41
C LEU A 418 -13.09 -5.44 55.65
N LYS A 419 -13.87 -5.46 56.75
CA LYS A 419 -14.77 -4.34 57.08
C LYS A 419 -14.07 -3.00 57.32
N SER A 420 -12.78 -3.00 57.69
CA SER A 420 -12.01 -1.76 57.91
C SER A 420 -11.27 -1.26 56.67
N ASP A 421 -11.00 -2.12 55.69
CA ASP A 421 -10.27 -1.77 54.47
C ASP A 421 -11.15 -1.93 53.22
N LYS A 422 -11.58 -0.78 52.69
CA LYS A 422 -12.43 -0.72 51.48
C LYS A 422 -11.72 -1.29 50.26
N ALA A 423 -10.43 -1.01 50.06
CA ALA A 423 -9.70 -1.43 48.88
C ALA A 423 -9.50 -2.95 48.89
N LEU A 424 -9.08 -3.50 50.04
CA LEU A 424 -8.95 -4.94 50.21
C LEU A 424 -10.29 -5.65 50.03
N SER A 425 -11.37 -5.13 50.61
CA SER A 425 -12.72 -5.68 50.44
C SER A 425 -13.17 -5.68 48.99
N GLN A 426 -13.04 -4.57 48.28
CA GLN A 426 -13.42 -4.49 46.88
C GLN A 426 -12.58 -5.40 45.98
N SER A 427 -11.31 -5.69 46.35
CA SER A 427 -10.48 -6.66 45.62
C SER A 427 -11.01 -8.10 45.73
N LYS A 428 -11.70 -8.44 46.82
CA LYS A 428 -12.22 -9.79 47.11
C LYS A 428 -13.70 -9.99 46.74
N MET A 429 -14.47 -8.90 46.67
CA MET A 429 -15.89 -8.93 46.27
C MET A 429 -16.11 -9.37 44.82
N CYS A 430 -17.28 -9.96 44.56
CA CYS A 430 -17.78 -10.25 43.20
C CYS A 430 -16.74 -11.00 42.34
N LYS A 431 -16.20 -12.11 42.87
CA LYS A 431 -15.11 -12.88 42.25
C LYS A 431 -15.46 -13.34 40.83
N LYS A 432 -16.68 -13.84 40.61
CA LYS A 432 -17.13 -14.32 39.29
C LYS A 432 -17.11 -13.20 38.24
N GLU A 433 -17.68 -12.05 38.56
CA GLU A 433 -17.71 -10.89 37.68
C GLU A 433 -16.33 -10.25 37.50
N SER A 434 -15.46 -10.35 38.52
CA SER A 434 -14.07 -9.90 38.40
C SER A 434 -13.28 -10.77 37.42
N ILE A 435 -13.50 -12.09 37.43
CA ILE A 435 -12.89 -13.02 36.45
C ILE A 435 -13.43 -12.75 35.03
N GLU A 436 -14.73 -12.50 34.89
CA GLU A 436 -15.33 -12.16 33.60
C GLU A 436 -14.81 -10.82 33.06
N LEU A 437 -14.62 -9.83 33.94
CA LEU A 437 -14.03 -8.54 33.58
C LEU A 437 -12.59 -8.69 33.08
N GLU A 438 -11.78 -9.53 33.72
CA GLU A 438 -10.40 -9.76 33.28
C GLU A 438 -10.37 -10.38 31.88
N LYS A 439 -11.26 -11.33 31.58
CA LYS A 439 -11.38 -11.87 30.21
C LYS A 439 -11.74 -10.80 29.18
N LEU A 440 -12.68 -9.91 29.51
CA LEU A 440 -13.03 -8.79 28.62
C LEU A 440 -11.86 -7.80 28.45
N LYS A 441 -11.07 -7.60 29.51
CA LYS A 441 -9.86 -6.78 29.47
C LYS A 441 -8.81 -7.41 28.57
N ASP A 442 -8.56 -8.71 28.70
CA ASP A 442 -7.61 -9.46 27.87
C ASP A 442 -8.03 -9.41 26.40
N ASP A 443 -9.32 -9.66 26.11
CA ASP A 443 -9.91 -9.59 24.76
C ASP A 443 -9.71 -8.22 24.12
N PHE A 444 -9.97 -7.15 24.87
CA PHE A 444 -9.72 -5.79 24.41
C PHE A 444 -8.22 -5.54 24.22
N ALA A 445 -7.40 -5.87 25.21
CA ALA A 445 -5.97 -5.59 25.21
C ALA A 445 -5.23 -6.31 24.08
N TYR A 446 -5.60 -7.57 23.79
CA TYR A 446 -5.11 -8.30 22.62
C TYR A 446 -5.47 -7.56 21.33
N MET A 447 -6.75 -7.22 21.14
CA MET A 447 -7.19 -6.57 19.90
C MET A 447 -6.65 -5.17 19.72
N ASN A 448 -6.42 -4.45 20.83
CA ASN A 448 -5.79 -3.14 20.82
C ASN A 448 -4.37 -3.24 20.29
N PHE A 449 -3.56 -4.14 20.86
CA PHE A 449 -2.22 -4.44 20.36
C PHE A 449 -2.24 -4.94 18.91
N GLN A 450 -3.07 -5.95 18.62
CA GLN A 450 -3.13 -6.62 17.33
C GLN A 450 -3.56 -5.66 16.21
N SER A 451 -4.51 -4.76 16.47
CA SER A 451 -4.94 -3.76 15.47
C SER A 451 -3.79 -2.85 15.03
N ARG A 452 -2.96 -2.38 15.97
CA ARG A 452 -1.78 -1.55 15.67
C ARG A 452 -0.70 -2.34 14.95
N SER A 453 -0.44 -3.57 15.42
CA SER A 453 0.53 -4.48 14.81
C SER A 453 0.19 -4.78 13.35
N GLU A 454 -1.07 -5.12 13.07
CA GLU A 454 -1.53 -5.44 11.72
C GLU A 454 -1.60 -4.22 10.80
N ILE A 455 -2.01 -3.04 11.30
CA ILE A 455 -1.92 -1.80 10.52
C ILE A 455 -0.46 -1.53 10.15
N ARG A 456 0.47 -1.60 11.11
CA ARG A 456 1.90 -1.39 10.86
C ARG A 456 2.43 -2.37 9.83
N ARG A 457 2.14 -3.67 9.98
CA ARG A 457 2.55 -4.71 9.03
C ARG A 457 2.00 -4.43 7.64
N PHE A 458 0.70 -4.13 7.53
CA PHE A 458 0.06 -3.78 6.26
C PHE A 458 0.71 -2.57 5.58
N LEU A 459 1.06 -1.53 6.35
CA LEU A 459 1.71 -0.34 5.80
C LEU A 459 3.12 -0.63 5.28
N LEU A 460 3.89 -1.45 5.99
CA LEU A 460 5.20 -1.90 5.52
C LEU A 460 5.09 -2.74 4.24
N ASP A 461 4.14 -3.68 4.20
CA ASP A 461 3.87 -4.49 3.00
C ASP A 461 3.49 -3.59 1.81
N ASN A 462 2.60 -2.62 2.03
CA ASN A 462 2.16 -1.71 0.98
C ASN A 462 3.24 -0.75 0.51
N GLN A 463 4.12 -0.30 1.41
CA GLN A 463 5.28 0.51 1.03
C GLN A 463 6.13 -0.23 -0.01
N LEU A 464 6.43 -1.51 0.23
CA LEU A 464 7.18 -2.34 -0.72
C LEU A 464 6.43 -2.54 -2.04
N ILE A 465 5.14 -2.87 -1.95
CA ILE A 465 4.29 -3.12 -3.13
C ILE A 465 4.18 -1.88 -4.01
N GLU A 466 3.91 -0.72 -3.43
CA GLU A 466 3.81 0.55 -4.15
C GLU A 466 5.16 0.94 -4.75
N ASN A 467 6.25 0.76 -4.00
CA ASN A 467 7.60 1.03 -4.51
C ASN A 467 7.92 0.19 -5.75
N LEU A 468 7.71 -1.14 -5.69
CA LEU A 468 7.98 -2.03 -6.82
C LEU A 468 7.09 -1.71 -8.03
N HIS A 469 5.79 -1.50 -7.79
CA HIS A 469 4.82 -1.21 -8.84
C HIS A 469 5.14 0.08 -9.60
N PHE A 470 5.41 1.17 -8.88
CA PHE A 470 5.72 2.45 -9.53
C PHE A 470 7.15 2.52 -10.07
N THR A 471 8.07 1.68 -9.59
CA THR A 471 9.38 1.47 -10.23
C THR A 471 9.21 0.85 -11.63
N GLU A 472 8.38 -0.18 -11.76
CA GLU A 472 8.09 -0.79 -13.07
C GLU A 472 7.32 0.17 -14.00
N PHE A 473 6.40 0.97 -13.46
CA PHE A 473 5.76 2.05 -14.21
C PHE A 473 6.79 3.05 -14.77
N ALA A 474 7.70 3.52 -13.92
CA ALA A 474 8.74 4.47 -14.33
C ALA A 474 9.65 3.88 -15.42
N LYS A 475 10.09 2.62 -15.27
CA LYS A 475 10.87 1.92 -16.31
C LYS A 475 10.10 1.80 -17.62
N SER A 476 8.82 1.48 -17.56
CA SER A 476 7.94 1.38 -18.73
C SER A 476 7.81 2.73 -19.44
N MET A 477 7.62 3.81 -18.68
CA MET A 477 7.58 5.18 -19.20
C MET A 477 8.91 5.59 -19.82
N CYS A 478 10.06 5.28 -19.20
CA CYS A 478 11.37 5.56 -19.79
C CYS A 478 11.54 4.88 -21.15
N SER A 479 11.25 3.58 -21.23
CA SER A 479 11.31 2.83 -22.48
C SER A 479 10.39 3.42 -23.55
N HIS A 480 9.17 3.79 -23.15
CA HIS A 480 8.19 4.41 -24.02
C HIS A 480 8.62 5.80 -24.52
N THR A 481 9.21 6.65 -23.66
CA THR A 481 9.78 7.95 -24.06
C THR A 481 10.98 7.79 -25.00
N THR A 482 11.79 6.75 -24.86
CA THR A 482 12.88 6.48 -25.81
C THR A 482 12.37 6.23 -27.22
N LYS A 483 11.21 5.57 -27.39
CA LYS A 483 10.62 5.33 -28.73
C LYS A 483 10.34 6.63 -29.48
N ILE A 484 9.73 7.62 -28.82
CA ILE A 484 9.42 8.90 -29.48
C ILE A 484 10.68 9.73 -29.75
N HIS A 485 11.69 9.65 -28.89
CA HIS A 485 12.99 10.26 -29.14
C HIS A 485 13.63 9.73 -30.43
N VAL A 486 13.60 8.41 -30.63
CA VAL A 486 14.11 7.78 -31.86
C VAL A 486 13.32 8.26 -33.08
N CYS A 487 11.99 8.31 -33.00
CA CYS A 487 11.14 8.82 -34.09
C CYS A 487 11.52 10.26 -34.51
N TRP A 488 11.80 11.15 -33.54
CA TRP A 488 12.25 12.50 -33.85
C TRP A 488 13.65 12.54 -34.46
N GLY A 489 14.56 11.68 -34.00
CA GLY A 489 15.88 11.51 -34.61
C GLY A 489 15.80 11.08 -36.08
N GLU A 490 14.93 10.13 -36.39
CA GLU A 490 14.67 9.67 -37.76
C GLU A 490 14.09 10.79 -38.64
N LEU A 491 13.14 11.58 -38.11
CA LEU A 491 12.61 12.74 -38.84
C LEU A 491 13.74 13.73 -39.18
N ILE A 492 14.56 14.11 -38.20
CA ILE A 492 15.68 15.04 -38.40
C ILE A 492 16.63 14.51 -39.49
N ALA A 493 16.96 13.23 -39.46
CA ALA A 493 17.81 12.59 -40.46
C ALA A 493 17.17 12.63 -41.85
N ASN A 494 15.88 12.29 -41.96
CA ASN A 494 15.12 12.32 -43.21
C ASN A 494 15.04 13.73 -43.81
N LEU A 495 14.71 14.74 -42.99
CA LEU A 495 14.66 16.13 -43.43
C LEU A 495 16.03 16.64 -43.90
N SER A 496 17.09 16.26 -43.20
CA SER A 496 18.47 16.61 -43.58
C SER A 496 18.86 15.99 -44.93
N ARG A 497 18.51 14.71 -45.14
CA ARG A 497 18.73 14.01 -46.40
C ARG A 497 17.98 14.67 -47.56
N ILE A 498 16.69 14.96 -47.36
CA ILE A 498 15.85 15.63 -48.37
C ILE A 498 16.45 16.99 -48.75
N ARG A 499 16.91 17.76 -47.77
CA ARG A 499 17.56 19.06 -48.01
C ARG A 499 18.83 18.91 -48.86
N CYS A 500 19.66 17.91 -48.59
CA CYS A 500 20.90 17.68 -49.33
C CYS A 500 20.68 17.14 -50.74
N GLU A 501 19.70 16.26 -50.93
CA GLU A 501 19.47 15.56 -52.20
C GLU A 501 18.57 16.34 -53.17
N ASN A 502 17.61 17.12 -52.67
CA ASN A 502 16.52 17.65 -53.50
C ASN A 502 16.44 19.18 -53.58
N ILE A 503 17.22 19.93 -52.81
CA ILE A 503 17.23 21.40 -52.90
C ILE A 503 18.41 21.82 -53.79
N PRO A 504 18.18 22.33 -55.02
CA PRO A 504 19.26 22.80 -55.87
C PRO A 504 20.00 23.95 -55.19
N SER A 505 21.30 24.08 -55.43
CA SER A 505 22.04 25.30 -55.06
C SER A 505 21.31 26.52 -55.63
N ARG A 506 21.26 27.64 -54.89
CA ARG A 506 20.56 28.90 -55.25
C ARG A 506 20.86 29.44 -56.67
N SER A 507 21.88 28.92 -57.36
CA SER A 507 22.20 29.20 -58.76
C SER A 507 21.10 28.85 -59.78
N TYR A 508 20.08 28.05 -59.40
CA TYR A 508 18.93 27.76 -60.27
C TYR A 508 17.89 28.89 -60.35
N ILE A 509 17.84 29.79 -59.35
CA ILE A 509 16.87 30.90 -59.33
C ILE A 509 17.18 31.92 -60.45
N SER A 510 18.44 32.02 -60.89
CA SER A 510 18.83 32.94 -61.97
C SER A 510 18.55 32.41 -63.39
N LYS A 511 17.99 31.19 -63.53
CA LYS A 511 17.67 30.57 -64.84
C LYS A 511 16.18 30.43 -65.12
N VAL A 512 15.31 30.97 -64.26
CA VAL A 512 13.87 31.05 -64.57
C VAL A 512 13.70 32.02 -65.75
N PRO A 513 13.15 31.60 -66.90
CA PRO A 513 12.84 32.52 -67.98
C PRO A 513 11.88 33.58 -67.48
N LYS A 514 12.14 34.86 -67.78
CA LYS A 514 11.30 36.00 -67.37
C LYS A 514 9.87 36.00 -67.93
N ASN A 515 9.45 34.94 -68.60
CA ASN A 515 8.14 34.84 -69.23
C ASN A 515 7.36 33.68 -68.59
N PHE A 516 6.70 34.01 -67.48
CA PHE A 516 5.44 33.40 -67.07
C PHE A 516 4.39 34.50 -67.03
#